data_AF-A0A930JRZ6-F1
#
_entry.id   AF-A0A930JRZ6-F1
#
_cell.length_a   1.000
_cell.length_b   1.000
_cell.length_c   1.000
_cell.angle_alpha   90.00
_cell.angle_beta   90.00
_cell.angle_gamma   90.00
#
_symmetry.space_group_name_H-M   'P 1'
#
loop_
_entity.id
_entity.type
_entity.pdbx_description
1 polymer ?
#
loop_
_entity_poly.entity_id
_entity_poly.type
_entity_poly.pdbx_seq_one_letter_code
_entity_poly.pdbx_strand_id
1 'polypeptide(L)'
;MKKILLLLVAVFAFISNINAQTWNMVVTHNDGTVQVIKASDVKNVTFQLPDQNADQIIIKELYTTGVPDDKDPKKFFQSDKGFILYNNGGKTAVISNLAIGMLDPYNAHSGANAWYSASATEPSYVSEKWVPATTGIWYFQNSLVIEPYSQVVISCMGAIDNTKTYSKSVNYANKDYYTMYDPESGYNNTSYYPTPSNVIPTSQYLKA
;
A
#
# COMPACT_ATOMS: atom_id res chain seq x y z
N MET A 1 -21.83 -23.60 60.04
CA MET A 1 -20.91 -24.04 58.96
C MET A 1 -21.61 -24.28 57.62
N LYS A 2 -22.68 -25.10 57.54
CA LYS A 2 -23.37 -25.39 56.25
C LYS A 2 -23.88 -24.15 55.47
N LYS A 3 -24.47 -23.14 56.14
CA LYS A 3 -25.01 -21.94 55.46
C LYS A 3 -23.94 -21.01 54.88
N ILE A 4 -22.81 -20.86 55.56
CA ILE A 4 -21.67 -20.04 55.10
C ILE A 4 -20.98 -20.71 53.90
N LEU A 5 -20.84 -22.04 53.94
CA LEU A 5 -20.28 -22.82 52.84
C LEU A 5 -21.17 -22.75 51.59
N LEU A 6 -22.50 -22.82 51.75
CA LEU A 6 -23.44 -22.68 50.64
C LEU A 6 -23.37 -21.28 49.99
N LEU A 7 -23.23 -20.24 50.82
CA LEU A 7 -23.11 -18.85 50.35
C LEU A 7 -21.80 -18.64 49.58
N LEU A 8 -20.68 -19.18 50.07
CA LEU A 8 -19.38 -19.15 49.38
C LEU A 8 -19.44 -19.88 48.03
N VAL A 9 -20.04 -21.07 47.97
CA VAL A 9 -20.20 -21.82 46.71
C VAL A 9 -21.07 -21.06 45.71
N ALA A 10 -22.16 -20.43 46.16
CA ALA A 10 -23.02 -19.62 45.29
C ALA A 10 -22.30 -18.37 44.76
N VAL A 11 -21.50 -17.69 45.58
CA VAL A 11 -20.70 -16.53 45.19
C VAL A 11 -19.59 -16.94 44.19
N PHE A 12 -18.89 -18.05 44.42
CA PHE A 12 -17.91 -18.57 43.47
C PHE A 12 -18.52 -18.98 42.13
N ALA A 13 -19.72 -19.59 42.14
CA ALA A 13 -20.45 -19.94 40.91
C ALA A 13 -20.96 -18.70 40.14
N PHE A 14 -21.26 -17.61 40.84
CA PHE A 14 -21.67 -16.36 40.20
C PHE A 14 -20.47 -15.62 39.57
N ILE A 15 -19.33 -15.59 40.27
CA ILE A 15 -18.09 -14.94 39.80
C ILE A 15 -17.46 -15.72 38.63
N SER A 16 -17.57 -17.06 38.61
CA SER A 16 -17.09 -17.85 37.46
C SER A 16 -17.95 -17.70 36.22
N ASN A 17 -19.27 -17.46 36.36
CA ASN A 17 -20.17 -17.25 35.22
C ASN A 17 -19.98 -15.88 34.54
N ILE A 18 -19.63 -14.82 35.29
CA ILE A 18 -19.33 -13.51 34.70
C ILE A 18 -18.08 -13.58 33.80
N ASN A 19 -17.13 -14.46 34.12
CA ASN A 19 -15.91 -14.68 33.34
C ASN A 19 -16.10 -15.66 32.16
N ALA A 20 -17.28 -16.29 32.01
CA ALA A 20 -17.58 -17.25 30.94
C ALA A 20 -18.38 -16.64 29.78
N GLN A 21 -18.72 -15.34 29.83
CA GLN A 21 -19.43 -14.69 28.74
C GLN A 21 -18.47 -14.41 27.58
N THR A 22 -18.52 -15.27 26.56
CA THR A 22 -17.87 -15.03 25.27
C THR A 22 -18.78 -14.17 24.41
N TRP A 23 -18.31 -12.98 24.04
CA TRP A 23 -19.01 -12.10 23.10
C TRP A 23 -18.87 -12.64 21.68
N ASN A 24 -19.91 -12.44 20.87
CA ASN A 24 -19.88 -12.71 19.44
C ASN A 24 -20.10 -11.41 18.67
N MET A 25 -19.36 -11.23 17.60
CA MET A 25 -19.70 -10.28 16.54
C MET A 25 -20.80 -10.91 15.67
N VAL A 26 -21.86 -10.16 15.42
CA VAL A 26 -22.98 -10.58 14.58
C VAL A 26 -23.08 -9.64 13.40
N VAL A 27 -22.94 -10.17 12.18
CA VAL A 27 -23.11 -9.44 10.93
C VAL A 27 -24.40 -9.92 10.28
N THR A 28 -25.38 -9.03 10.19
CA THR A 28 -26.63 -9.30 9.46
C THR A 28 -26.54 -8.67 8.08
N HIS A 29 -26.62 -9.49 7.05
CA HIS A 29 -26.61 -9.05 5.66
C HIS A 29 -27.98 -8.51 5.22
N ASN A 30 -28.00 -7.74 4.12
CA ASN A 30 -29.23 -7.16 3.58
C ASN A 30 -30.28 -8.21 3.15
N ASP A 31 -29.85 -9.43 2.82
CA ASP A 31 -30.73 -10.56 2.50
C ASP A 31 -31.27 -11.29 3.75
N GLY A 32 -30.92 -10.80 4.95
CA GLY A 32 -31.32 -11.38 6.24
C GLY A 32 -30.43 -12.53 6.72
N THR A 33 -29.40 -12.92 5.96
CA THR A 33 -28.43 -13.92 6.42
C THR A 33 -27.60 -13.36 7.58
N VAL A 34 -27.25 -14.21 8.55
CA VAL A 34 -26.54 -13.82 9.76
C VAL A 34 -25.23 -14.60 9.86
N GLN A 35 -24.12 -13.87 9.94
CA GLN A 35 -22.81 -14.42 10.26
C GLN A 35 -22.47 -14.13 11.72
N VAL A 36 -22.16 -15.17 12.49
CA VAL A 36 -21.76 -15.05 13.90
C VAL A 36 -20.30 -15.44 14.02
N ILE A 37 -19.47 -14.50 14.46
CA ILE A 37 -18.02 -14.66 14.61
C ILE A 37 -17.69 -14.49 16.09
N LYS A 38 -16.96 -15.44 16.68
CA LYS A 38 -16.53 -15.31 18.07
C LYS A 38 -15.61 -14.11 18.20
N ALA A 39 -15.85 -13.25 19.19
CA ALA A 39 -15.01 -12.05 19.38
C ALA A 39 -13.54 -12.41 19.64
N SER A 40 -13.25 -13.58 20.21
CA SER A 40 -11.90 -14.11 20.39
C SER A 40 -11.13 -14.32 19.07
N ASP A 41 -11.87 -14.51 17.98
CA ASP A 41 -11.32 -14.83 16.66
C ASP A 41 -11.20 -13.55 15.80
N VAL A 42 -11.70 -12.42 16.29
CA VAL A 42 -11.67 -11.12 15.61
C VAL A 42 -10.44 -10.33 16.06
N LYS A 43 -9.43 -10.20 15.19
CA LYS A 43 -8.30 -9.30 15.42
C LYS A 43 -8.65 -7.83 15.12
N ASN A 44 -9.38 -7.59 14.02
CA ASN A 44 -9.83 -6.26 13.59
C ASN A 44 -11.12 -6.37 12.73
N VAL A 45 -11.82 -5.25 12.57
CA VAL A 45 -12.97 -5.11 11.66
C VAL A 45 -12.76 -3.84 10.85
N THR A 46 -12.79 -3.97 9.53
CA THR A 46 -12.55 -2.86 8.59
C THR A 46 -13.62 -2.84 7.54
N PHE A 47 -14.12 -1.66 7.21
CA PHE A 47 -15.02 -1.44 6.08
C PHE A 47 -14.22 -0.74 4.96
N GLN A 48 -14.32 -1.27 3.75
CA GLN A 48 -13.69 -0.67 2.57
C GLN A 48 -14.76 -0.44 1.51
N LEU A 49 -14.63 0.66 0.76
CA LEU A 49 -15.49 0.91 -0.38
C LEU A 49 -15.15 -0.10 -1.48
N PRO A 50 -16.12 -0.68 -2.20
CA PRO A 50 -15.78 -1.45 -3.39
C PRO A 50 -15.13 -0.53 -4.43
N ASP A 51 -14.32 -1.11 -5.31
CA ASP A 51 -13.76 -0.37 -6.44
C ASP A 51 -14.90 0.22 -7.30
N GLN A 52 -14.77 1.50 -7.65
CA GLN A 52 -15.73 2.24 -8.46
C GLN A 52 -14.99 3.09 -9.48
N ASN A 53 -15.34 2.92 -10.75
CA ASN A 53 -14.75 3.65 -11.88
C ASN A 53 -13.20 3.55 -11.91
N ALA A 54 -12.61 2.43 -11.51
CA ALA A 54 -11.15 2.28 -11.47
C ALA A 54 -10.51 2.23 -12.87
N ASP A 55 -11.29 1.81 -13.87
CA ASP A 55 -10.92 1.71 -15.29
C ASP A 55 -10.57 3.06 -15.94
N GLN A 56 -11.01 4.17 -15.35
CA GLN A 56 -10.70 5.52 -15.85
C GLN A 56 -9.34 6.07 -15.37
N ILE A 57 -8.64 5.34 -14.49
CA ILE A 57 -7.38 5.77 -13.90
C ILE A 57 -6.23 5.39 -14.81
N ILE A 58 -5.38 6.37 -15.11
CA ILE A 58 -4.19 6.18 -15.94
C ILE A 58 -2.94 6.65 -15.21
N ILE A 59 -1.78 6.15 -15.64
CA ILE A 59 -0.50 6.76 -15.32
C ILE A 59 -0.31 7.93 -16.30
N LYS A 60 -0.43 9.17 -15.80
CA LYS A 60 -0.29 10.39 -16.62
C LYS A 60 1.16 10.77 -16.84
N GLU A 61 2.03 10.50 -15.86
CA GLU A 61 3.45 10.84 -15.92
C GLU A 61 4.29 9.80 -15.19
N LEU A 62 5.45 9.47 -15.76
CA LEU A 62 6.48 8.63 -15.18
C LEU A 62 7.81 9.40 -15.20
N TYR A 63 8.36 9.69 -14.01
CA TYR A 63 9.65 10.32 -13.86
C TYR A 63 10.68 9.31 -13.34
N THR A 64 11.65 8.94 -14.18
CA THR A 64 12.53 7.79 -13.94
C THR A 64 14.02 8.07 -14.08
N THR A 65 14.44 9.21 -14.62
CA THR A 65 15.84 9.44 -15.05
C THR A 65 16.70 10.17 -14.03
N GLY A 66 16.09 10.90 -13.10
CA GLY A 66 16.81 11.70 -12.10
C GLY A 66 17.39 13.00 -12.64
N VAL A 67 18.31 13.60 -11.90
CA VAL A 67 18.98 14.87 -12.24
C VAL A 67 20.49 14.80 -12.04
N PRO A 68 21.29 15.58 -12.78
CA PRO A 68 22.71 15.73 -12.49
C PRO A 68 22.94 16.42 -11.14
N ASP A 69 24.03 16.07 -10.46
CA ASP A 69 24.49 16.75 -9.25
C ASP A 69 24.84 18.22 -9.56
N ASP A 70 24.53 19.12 -8.64
CA ASP A 70 24.71 20.56 -8.82
C ASP A 70 26.20 20.96 -8.93
N LYS A 71 27.11 20.19 -8.31
CA LYS A 71 28.55 20.46 -8.26
C LYS A 71 29.35 19.67 -9.29
N ASP A 72 28.85 18.51 -9.71
CA ASP A 72 29.50 17.65 -10.69
C ASP A 72 28.48 17.04 -11.67
N PRO A 73 28.36 17.56 -12.90
CA PRO A 73 27.37 17.09 -13.88
C PRO A 73 27.61 15.66 -14.37
N LYS A 74 28.72 15.00 -13.99
CA LYS A 74 28.97 13.58 -14.26
C LYS A 74 28.36 12.66 -13.19
N LYS A 75 27.95 13.20 -12.04
CA LYS A 75 27.23 12.48 -10.99
C LYS A 75 25.74 12.75 -11.14
N PHE A 76 24.93 11.76 -10.81
CA PHE A 76 23.47 11.83 -10.94
C PHE A 76 22.80 11.45 -9.63
N PHE A 77 21.82 12.25 -9.24
CA PHE A 77 20.85 11.88 -8.23
C PHE A 77 19.66 11.21 -8.92
N GLN A 78 19.29 10.03 -8.44
CA GLN A 78 18.27 9.18 -9.09
C GLN A 78 17.20 8.70 -8.11
N SER A 79 17.20 9.19 -6.87
CA SER A 79 16.22 8.79 -5.85
C SER A 79 15.04 9.76 -5.77
N ASP A 80 14.84 10.61 -6.79
CA ASP A 80 13.70 11.50 -6.98
C ASP A 80 12.66 10.94 -7.96
N LYS A 81 12.66 9.62 -8.19
CA LYS A 81 11.69 8.99 -9.10
C LYS A 81 10.28 9.04 -8.52
N GLY A 82 9.31 9.19 -9.41
CA GLY A 82 7.90 9.18 -9.04
C GLY A 82 7.00 9.07 -10.26
N PHE A 83 5.71 9.04 -9.99
CA PHE A 83 4.70 8.98 -11.04
C PHE A 83 3.41 9.66 -10.60
N ILE A 84 2.55 9.91 -11.58
CA ILE A 84 1.26 10.57 -11.37
C ILE A 84 0.17 9.63 -11.82
N LEU A 85 -0.74 9.29 -10.91
CA LEU A 85 -2.02 8.69 -11.26
C LEU A 85 -3.03 9.80 -11.52
N TYR A 86 -3.80 9.66 -12.58
CA TYR A 86 -4.79 10.64 -13.01
C TYR A 86 -6.12 9.97 -13.28
N ASN A 87 -7.18 10.57 -12.75
CA ASN A 87 -8.53 10.21 -13.10
C ASN A 87 -8.90 10.88 -14.43
N ASN A 88 -8.91 10.09 -15.51
CA ASN A 88 -9.23 10.57 -16.86
C ASN A 88 -10.73 10.58 -17.16
N GLY A 89 -11.58 10.38 -16.16
CA GLY A 89 -13.03 10.35 -16.27
C GLY A 89 -13.73 11.49 -15.54
N GLY A 90 -15.02 11.63 -15.83
CA GLY A 90 -15.90 12.65 -15.26
C GLY A 90 -16.55 12.27 -13.93
N LYS A 91 -16.17 11.14 -13.32
CA LYS A 91 -16.71 10.63 -12.05
C LYS A 91 -15.59 10.39 -11.06
N THR A 92 -15.86 10.54 -9.76
CA THR A 92 -14.89 10.18 -8.71
C THR A 92 -14.52 8.69 -8.83
N ALA A 93 -13.22 8.40 -8.81
CA ALA A 93 -12.70 7.05 -8.73
C ALA A 93 -12.51 6.66 -7.27
N VAL A 94 -12.89 5.44 -6.90
CA VAL A 94 -12.58 4.85 -5.60
C VAL A 94 -11.89 3.51 -5.86
N ILE A 95 -10.68 3.33 -5.34
CA ILE A 95 -9.84 2.17 -5.64
C ILE A 95 -9.25 1.61 -4.35
N SER A 96 -9.74 0.47 -3.92
CA SER A 96 -9.42 -0.18 -2.65
C SER A 96 -8.38 -1.29 -2.77
N ASN A 97 -8.16 -1.81 -3.97
CA ASN A 97 -7.22 -2.91 -4.21
C ASN A 97 -6.16 -2.57 -5.28
N LEU A 98 -5.80 -1.29 -5.40
CA LEU A 98 -4.71 -0.88 -6.30
C LEU A 98 -3.36 -1.26 -5.70
N ALA A 99 -2.54 -1.93 -6.49
CA ALA A 99 -1.13 -2.14 -6.20
C ALA A 99 -0.25 -1.71 -7.38
N ILE A 100 0.98 -1.33 -7.08
CA ILE A 100 1.97 -0.82 -8.02
C ILE A 100 3.14 -1.80 -8.05
N GLY A 101 3.40 -2.38 -9.21
CA GLY A 101 4.55 -3.25 -9.45
C GLY A 101 5.39 -2.71 -10.58
N MET A 102 6.72 -2.88 -10.50
CA MET A 102 7.63 -2.63 -11.61
C MET A 102 7.93 -3.95 -12.32
N LEU A 103 7.82 -3.99 -13.64
CA LEU A 103 8.01 -5.22 -14.41
C LEU A 103 9.50 -5.57 -14.55
N ASP A 104 9.80 -6.87 -14.45
CA ASP A 104 11.12 -7.44 -14.73
C ASP A 104 11.23 -7.90 -16.20
N PRO A 105 12.38 -7.73 -16.87
CA PRO A 105 13.59 -7.05 -16.39
C PRO A 105 13.44 -5.53 -16.39
N TYR A 106 14.02 -4.85 -15.40
CA TYR A 106 14.00 -3.37 -15.31
C TYR A 106 14.52 -2.68 -16.58
N ASN A 107 15.58 -3.24 -17.16
CA ASN A 107 16.23 -2.70 -18.34
C ASN A 107 15.79 -3.52 -19.55
N ALA A 108 14.97 -2.92 -20.42
CA ALA A 108 14.43 -3.59 -21.61
C ALA A 108 15.51 -4.13 -22.57
N HIS A 109 16.70 -3.55 -22.56
CA HIS A 109 17.84 -3.98 -23.38
C HIS A 109 18.72 -5.05 -22.71
N SER A 110 18.38 -5.52 -21.51
CA SER A 110 19.17 -6.53 -20.82
C SER A 110 19.24 -7.80 -21.66
N GLY A 111 20.45 -8.18 -22.10
CA GLY A 111 20.67 -9.43 -22.84
C GLY A 111 20.41 -10.68 -21.98
N ALA A 112 20.39 -10.53 -20.66
CA ALA A 112 19.96 -11.55 -19.71
C ALA A 112 18.51 -11.28 -19.33
N ASN A 113 17.56 -11.75 -20.15
CA ASN A 113 16.16 -11.81 -19.79
C ASN A 113 15.84 -13.24 -19.31
N ALA A 114 15.68 -13.42 -18.00
CA ALA A 114 15.45 -14.73 -17.38
C ALA A 114 14.09 -15.36 -17.77
N TRP A 115 13.19 -14.57 -18.37
CA TRP A 115 11.86 -15.00 -18.78
C TRP A 115 11.82 -15.56 -20.20
N TYR A 116 12.92 -15.45 -20.97
CA TYR A 116 13.04 -16.07 -22.29
C TYR A 116 13.97 -17.28 -22.24
N SER A 117 13.52 -18.40 -22.84
CA SER A 117 14.41 -19.50 -23.19
C SER A 117 15.03 -19.25 -24.58
N ALA A 118 16.12 -19.96 -24.92
CA ALA A 118 16.94 -19.71 -26.11
C ALA A 118 16.18 -19.75 -27.46
N SER A 119 14.98 -20.33 -27.50
CA SER A 119 14.14 -20.44 -28.69
C SER A 119 12.73 -19.86 -28.51
N ALA A 120 12.46 -19.17 -27.40
CA ALA A 120 11.14 -18.63 -27.13
C ALA A 120 10.88 -17.34 -27.93
N THR A 121 9.68 -17.24 -28.52
CA THR A 121 9.18 -16.01 -29.15
C THR A 121 8.41 -15.12 -28.18
N GLU A 122 8.10 -15.63 -26.99
CA GLU A 122 7.39 -14.92 -25.92
C GLU A 122 7.97 -15.27 -24.54
N PRO A 123 7.84 -14.41 -23.53
CA PRO A 123 8.25 -14.71 -22.17
C PRO A 123 7.41 -15.83 -21.53
N SER A 124 7.99 -16.62 -20.63
CA SER A 124 7.33 -17.76 -19.97
C SER A 124 6.02 -17.39 -19.25
N TYR A 125 6.00 -16.22 -18.60
CA TYR A 125 4.87 -15.74 -17.80
C TYR A 125 3.59 -15.44 -18.60
N VAL A 126 3.69 -15.28 -19.93
CA VAL A 126 2.52 -15.00 -20.80
C VAL A 126 1.53 -16.16 -20.77
N SER A 127 2.02 -17.39 -20.97
CA SER A 127 1.20 -18.60 -20.94
C SER A 127 0.59 -18.88 -19.55
N GLU A 128 1.28 -18.42 -18.50
CA GLU A 128 0.91 -18.57 -17.10
C GLU A 128 -0.02 -17.45 -16.59
N LYS A 129 -0.28 -16.43 -17.43
CA LYS A 129 -1.20 -15.30 -17.16
C LYS A 129 -0.84 -14.49 -15.91
N TRP A 130 0.45 -14.29 -15.66
CA TRP A 130 0.96 -13.36 -14.66
C TRP A 130 2.08 -12.50 -15.25
N VAL A 131 2.54 -11.51 -14.49
CA VAL A 131 3.68 -10.66 -14.87
C VAL A 131 4.69 -10.58 -13.72
N PRO A 132 6.00 -10.58 -14.00
CA PRO A 132 7.01 -10.53 -12.96
C PRO A 132 7.15 -9.12 -12.41
N ALA A 133 6.43 -8.84 -11.32
CA ALA A 133 6.62 -7.64 -10.52
C ALA A 133 7.86 -7.80 -9.64
N THR A 134 8.89 -7.02 -9.92
CA THR A 134 10.15 -6.95 -9.18
C THR A 134 10.17 -5.68 -8.33
N THR A 135 11.07 -5.56 -7.34
CA THR A 135 11.11 -4.46 -6.33
C THR A 135 9.84 -4.33 -5.48
N GLY A 136 9.10 -5.43 -5.32
CA GLY A 136 7.90 -5.49 -4.49
C GLY A 136 6.63 -5.04 -5.20
N ILE A 137 5.51 -5.34 -4.55
CA ILE A 137 4.17 -4.96 -4.99
C ILE A 137 3.64 -3.98 -3.95
N TRP A 138 3.63 -2.70 -4.29
CA TRP A 138 3.33 -1.62 -3.36
C TRP A 138 1.83 -1.34 -3.33
N TYR A 139 1.18 -1.46 -2.17
CA TYR A 139 -0.26 -1.28 -2.03
C TYR A 139 -0.62 -0.06 -1.17
N PHE A 140 -1.76 0.54 -1.47
CA PHE A 140 -2.33 1.62 -0.67
C PHE A 140 -2.98 1.03 0.60
N GLN A 141 -2.68 1.61 1.76
CA GLN A 141 -3.25 1.13 3.03
C GLN A 141 -4.76 1.39 3.16
N ASN A 142 -5.27 2.37 2.41
CA ASN A 142 -6.68 2.76 2.36
C ASN A 142 -7.13 2.89 0.91
N SER A 143 -8.44 2.92 0.69
CA SER A 143 -9.02 3.25 -0.61
C SER A 143 -8.47 4.57 -1.14
N LEU A 144 -7.89 4.55 -2.33
CA LEU A 144 -7.48 5.72 -3.07
C LEU A 144 -8.70 6.37 -3.71
N VAL A 145 -8.98 7.61 -3.35
CA VAL A 145 -10.06 8.41 -3.95
C VAL A 145 -9.45 9.50 -4.82
N ILE A 146 -9.83 9.53 -6.10
CA ILE A 146 -9.36 10.55 -7.04
C ILE A 146 -10.56 11.22 -7.69
N GLU A 147 -10.71 12.53 -7.47
CA GLU A 147 -11.79 13.32 -8.06
C GLU A 147 -11.72 13.37 -9.59
N PRO A 148 -12.85 13.68 -10.29
CA PRO A 148 -12.85 13.84 -11.73
C PRO A 148 -11.72 14.74 -12.22
N TYR A 149 -11.01 14.31 -13.26
CA TYR A 149 -9.94 15.09 -13.88
C TYR A 149 -8.85 15.59 -12.90
N SER A 150 -8.64 14.86 -11.80
CA SER A 150 -7.67 15.18 -10.76
C SER A 150 -6.55 14.14 -10.72
N GLN A 151 -5.47 14.47 -10.00
CA GLN A 151 -4.29 13.62 -9.91
C GLN A 151 -3.82 13.43 -8.48
N VAL A 152 -3.10 12.34 -8.27
CA VAL A 152 -2.26 12.12 -7.09
C VAL A 152 -0.83 11.87 -7.54
N VAL A 153 0.12 12.38 -6.77
CA VAL A 153 1.55 12.21 -7.04
C VAL A 153 2.10 11.18 -6.06
N ILE A 154 2.88 10.24 -6.57
CA ILE A 154 3.52 9.18 -5.79
C ILE A 154 5.03 9.30 -5.98
N SER A 155 5.74 9.49 -4.87
CA SER A 155 7.20 9.35 -4.82
C SER A 155 7.56 7.86 -4.65
N CYS A 156 8.32 7.33 -5.60
CA CYS A 156 8.84 5.96 -5.50
C CYS A 156 10.02 5.87 -4.54
N MET A 157 10.76 6.96 -4.43
CA MET A 157 11.98 7.11 -3.63
C MET A 157 12.08 8.57 -3.19
N GLY A 158 12.70 8.83 -2.04
CA GLY A 158 13.06 10.19 -1.65
C GLY A 158 11.88 11.16 -1.47
N ALA A 159 10.85 10.77 -0.70
CA ALA A 159 9.69 11.61 -0.38
C ALA A 159 9.99 12.74 0.62
N ILE A 160 10.94 13.58 0.23
CA ILE A 160 11.45 14.74 0.95
C ILE A 160 11.53 15.93 -0.01
N ASP A 161 11.97 17.07 0.49
CA ASP A 161 12.32 18.20 -0.37
C ASP A 161 13.74 18.01 -0.92
N ASN A 162 13.86 17.29 -2.05
CA ASN A 162 15.15 17.03 -2.69
C ASN A 162 15.80 18.31 -3.24
N THR A 163 15.01 19.37 -3.48
CA THR A 163 15.51 20.63 -4.07
C THR A 163 16.48 21.37 -3.16
N LYS A 164 16.48 21.04 -1.86
CA LYS A 164 17.46 21.57 -0.88
C LYS A 164 18.88 21.06 -1.12
N THR A 165 19.03 19.90 -1.74
CA THR A 165 20.34 19.28 -2.02
C THR A 165 20.64 19.27 -3.52
N TYR A 166 19.61 19.06 -4.34
CA TYR A 166 19.70 18.95 -5.80
C TYR A 166 18.71 19.94 -6.42
N SER A 167 19.18 21.14 -6.77
CA SER A 167 18.35 22.28 -7.18
C SER A 167 17.41 22.02 -8.36
N LYS A 168 17.74 21.04 -9.20
CA LYS A 168 16.96 20.62 -10.38
C LYS A 168 15.96 19.49 -10.10
N SER A 169 15.99 18.92 -8.89
CA SER A 169 15.17 17.77 -8.51
C SER A 169 13.73 18.16 -8.17
N VAL A 170 12.96 17.20 -7.67
CA VAL A 170 11.54 17.35 -7.31
C VAL A 170 11.38 17.50 -5.80
N ASN A 171 10.57 18.47 -5.38
CA ASN A 171 10.11 18.59 -4.00
C ASN A 171 8.89 17.69 -3.77
N TYR A 172 9.07 16.57 -3.06
CA TYR A 172 7.98 15.66 -2.68
C TYR A 172 7.44 15.91 -1.26
N ALA A 173 7.95 16.90 -0.53
CA ALA A 173 7.45 17.25 0.80
C ALA A 173 6.09 17.99 0.71
N ASN A 174 5.04 17.25 0.37
CA ASN A 174 3.68 17.75 0.20
C ASN A 174 2.69 16.81 0.89
N LYS A 175 1.80 17.36 1.72
CA LYS A 175 0.80 16.61 2.51
C LYS A 175 -0.23 15.83 1.67
N ASP A 176 -0.34 16.14 0.38
CA ASP A 176 -1.30 15.51 -0.54
C ASP A 176 -0.62 14.42 -1.40
N TYR A 177 0.67 14.14 -1.19
CA TYR A 177 1.46 13.19 -1.98
C TYR A 177 1.67 11.88 -1.24
N TYR A 178 1.62 10.78 -2.00
CA TYR A 178 1.89 9.45 -1.49
C TYR A 178 3.37 9.07 -1.66
N THR A 179 3.81 8.08 -0.89
CA THR A 179 5.20 7.59 -0.98
C THR A 179 5.29 6.08 -0.78
N MET A 180 6.15 5.43 -1.54
CA MET A 180 6.58 4.05 -1.29
C MET A 180 7.56 4.03 -0.11
N TYR A 181 7.09 3.63 1.07
CA TYR A 181 7.90 3.61 2.27
C TYR A 181 7.49 2.49 3.23
N ASP A 182 8.29 1.43 3.27
CA ASP A 182 8.03 0.28 4.13
C ASP A 182 9.30 -0.39 4.68
N PRO A 183 9.98 0.24 5.65
CA PRO A 183 11.21 -0.32 6.22
C PRO A 183 10.98 -1.67 6.94
N GLU A 184 9.77 -1.96 7.40
CA GLU A 184 9.41 -3.20 8.09
C GLU A 184 9.43 -4.41 7.16
N SER A 185 9.07 -4.21 5.88
CA SER A 185 9.15 -5.23 4.82
C SER A 185 10.53 -5.32 4.17
N GLY A 186 11.57 -4.69 4.74
CA GLY A 186 12.95 -4.76 4.26
C GLY A 186 13.37 -3.62 3.33
N TYR A 187 12.49 -2.67 3.01
CA TYR A 187 12.81 -1.46 2.24
C TYR A 187 13.42 -0.37 3.13
N ASN A 188 14.52 -0.69 3.81
CA ASN A 188 15.11 0.12 4.87
C ASN A 188 16.42 0.84 4.47
N ASN A 189 16.85 0.74 3.20
CA ASN A 189 18.02 1.48 2.73
C ASN A 189 17.69 2.97 2.62
N THR A 190 18.17 3.75 3.58
CA THR A 190 17.91 5.19 3.72
C THR A 190 18.40 6.03 2.54
N SER A 191 19.26 5.49 1.67
CA SER A 191 19.70 6.18 0.44
C SER A 191 18.62 6.20 -0.65
N TYR A 192 17.71 5.22 -0.63
CA TYR A 192 16.58 5.12 -1.57
C TYR A 192 15.25 5.48 -0.88
N TYR A 193 15.10 5.05 0.38
CA TYR A 193 13.91 5.23 1.20
C TYR A 193 14.26 6.00 2.48
N PRO A 194 14.66 7.29 2.38
CA PRO A 194 14.80 8.11 3.57
C PRO A 194 13.45 8.22 4.28
N THR A 195 13.45 8.52 5.59
CA THR A 195 12.22 8.83 6.30
C THR A 195 11.46 9.94 5.57
N PRO A 196 10.18 9.73 5.20
CA PRO A 196 9.41 10.72 4.48
C PRO A 196 9.30 12.04 5.25
N SER A 197 9.08 13.13 4.52
CA SER A 197 8.82 14.43 5.13
C SER A 197 7.69 14.34 6.16
N ASN A 198 7.85 15.03 7.29
CA ASN A 198 6.88 15.04 8.38
C ASN A 198 5.52 15.64 7.99
N VAL A 199 5.41 16.29 6.83
CA VAL A 199 4.13 16.77 6.30
C VAL A 199 3.31 15.66 5.64
N ILE A 200 3.92 14.53 5.27
CA ILE A 200 3.24 13.40 4.62
C ILE A 200 2.65 12.49 5.71
N PRO A 201 1.32 12.34 5.77
CA PRO A 201 0.67 11.43 6.73
C PRO A 201 1.10 9.98 6.52
N THR A 202 1.23 9.21 7.60
CA THR A 202 1.58 7.78 7.53
C THR A 202 0.53 6.93 6.79
N SER A 203 -0.71 7.41 6.71
CA SER A 203 -1.78 6.80 5.90
C SER A 203 -1.55 6.91 4.39
N GLN A 204 -0.63 7.77 3.95
CA GLN A 204 -0.21 7.93 2.54
C GLN A 204 1.06 7.15 2.21
N TYR A 205 1.55 6.32 3.14
CA TYR A 205 2.68 5.41 2.89
C TYR A 205 2.13 4.16 2.22
N LEU A 206 2.64 3.84 1.03
CA LEU A 206 2.40 2.55 0.41
C LEU A 206 3.27 1.50 1.10
N LYS A 207 2.72 0.30 1.22
CA LYS A 207 3.32 -0.86 1.89
C LYS A 207 3.68 -1.93 0.88
N ALA A 208 4.67 -2.77 1.17
CA ALA A 208 5.22 -3.76 0.24
C ALA A 208 5.27 -5.17 0.84
#